data_AF-A0A1A6H7V5-F1
#
_entry.id   AF-A0A1A6H7V5-F1
#
_cell.length_a   1.000
_cell.length_b   1.000
_cell.length_c   1.000
_cell.angle_alpha   90.00
_cell.angle_beta   90.00
_cell.angle_gamma   90.00
#
_symmetry.space_group_name_H-M   'P 1'
#
loop_
_entity.id
_entity.type
_entity.pdbx_description
1 polymer ?
#
loop_
_entity_poly.entity_id
_entity_poly.type
_entity_poly.pdbx_seq_one_letter_code
_entity_poly.pdbx_strand_id
1 'polypeptide(L)'
;FMPCKGDLLLVEYSMKLGTSNMNIHTVSPLNSRYMDEVCVTKIDGNTGVLESRIFFTLDSLQRPAGYTPGLYDIVDVVAVESIEPHYSWRAVSMIPVEVFINQAL
;
A
#
# COMPACT_ATOMS: atom_id res chain seq x y z
N PHE A 1 -4.69 7.20 -6.90
CA PHE A 1 -3.61 6.88 -5.93
C PHE A 1 -3.47 8.05 -4.97
N MET A 2 -3.39 7.78 -3.67
CA MET A 2 -3.13 8.80 -2.65
C MET A 2 -1.75 8.51 -2.02
N PRO A 3 -0.74 9.38 -2.27
CA PRO A 3 0.57 9.21 -1.67
C PRO A 3 0.50 9.24 -0.15
N CYS A 4 1.26 8.35 0.49
CA CYS A 4 1.44 8.30 1.92
C CYS A 4 2.91 8.59 2.28
N LYS A 5 3.15 8.99 3.52
CA LYS A 5 4.52 9.16 4.04
C LYS A 5 5.30 7.86 3.80
N GLY A 6 6.50 7.99 3.25
CA GLY A 6 7.39 6.85 2.96
C GLY A 6 7.22 6.27 1.56
N ASP A 7 6.20 6.62 0.78
CA ASP A 7 6.11 6.19 -0.61
C ASP A 7 7.23 6.79 -1.46
N LEU A 8 7.78 5.99 -2.36
CA LEU A 8 8.63 6.49 -3.44
C LEU A 8 7.76 6.97 -4.60
N LEU A 9 7.98 8.23 -5.00
CA LEU A 9 7.19 8.91 -6.02
C LEU A 9 8.07 9.35 -7.18
N LEU A 10 7.50 9.32 -8.38
CA LEU A 10 7.99 10.07 -9.53
C LEU A 10 7.23 11.39 -9.59
N VAL A 11 7.97 12.50 -9.66
CA VAL A 11 7.41 13.86 -9.70
C VAL A 11 7.95 14.58 -10.91
N GLU A 12 7.06 15.00 -11.80
CA GLU A 12 7.43 15.93 -12.87
C GLU A 12 7.19 17.35 -12.40
N TYR A 13 8.20 18.20 -12.56
CA TYR A 13 8.14 19.58 -12.10
C TYR A 13 8.89 20.53 -13.00
N SER A 14 8.60 21.83 -12.86
CA SER A 14 9.39 22.91 -13.43
C SER A 14 9.82 23.88 -12.33
N MET A 15 10.97 24.52 -12.55
CA MET A 15 11.50 25.55 -11.66
C MET A 15 11.19 26.92 -12.22
N LYS A 16 10.74 27.84 -11.36
CA LYS A 16 10.58 29.24 -11.77
C LYS A 16 11.92 29.96 -11.64
N LEU A 17 12.49 30.39 -12.77
CA LEU A 17 13.76 31.12 -12.81
C LEU A 17 13.80 32.28 -11.81
N GLY A 18 14.91 32.42 -11.09
CA GLY A 18 15.11 33.47 -10.09
C GLY A 18 14.41 33.23 -8.74
N THR A 19 13.76 32.08 -8.54
CA THR A 19 13.16 31.68 -7.25
C THR A 19 13.49 30.22 -6.94
N SER A 20 13.37 29.83 -5.67
CA SER A 20 13.42 28.40 -5.27
C SER A 20 12.06 27.69 -5.43
N ASN A 21 11.09 28.32 -6.10
CA ASN A 21 9.74 27.77 -6.23
C ASN A 21 9.67 26.71 -7.33
N MET A 22 8.96 25.63 -7.01
CA MET A 22 8.74 24.48 -7.88
C MET A 22 7.26 24.37 -8.22
N ASN A 23 6.95 24.23 -9.51
CA ASN A 23 5.61 23.91 -9.98
C ASN A 23 5.53 22.42 -10.26
N ILE A 24 4.67 21.71 -9.53
CA ILE A 24 4.44 20.28 -9.71
C ILE A 24 3.43 20.09 -10.85
N HIS A 25 3.77 19.25 -11.83
CA HIS A 25 2.91 18.92 -12.96
C HIS A 25 2.19 17.59 -12.73
N THR A 26 2.94 16.56 -12.34
CA THR A 26 2.40 15.22 -12.11
C THR A 26 3.06 14.59 -10.91
N VAL A 27 2.32 13.69 -10.27
CA VAL A 27 2.79 12.84 -9.17
C VAL A 27 2.27 11.44 -9.41
N SER A 28 3.16 10.47 -9.48
CA SER A 28 2.84 9.04 -9.61
C SER A 28 3.73 8.21 -8.69
N PRO A 29 3.35 6.95 -8.37
CA PRO A 29 4.28 6.02 -7.73
C PRO A 29 5.54 5.85 -8.57
N LEU A 30 6.71 5.77 -7.93
CA LEU A 30 7.97 5.48 -8.63
C LEU A 30 7.89 4.10 -9.30
N ASN A 31 7.42 3.10 -8.54
CA ASN A 31 7.14 1.76 -9.02
C ASN A 31 5.84 1.26 -8.40
N SER A 32 5.06 0.52 -9.18
CA SER A 32 3.88 -0.22 -8.73
C SER A 32 3.96 -1.67 -9.19
N ARG A 33 3.43 -2.58 -8.38
CA ARG A 33 3.37 -4.02 -8.71
C ARG A 33 2.03 -4.61 -8.32
N TYR A 34 1.51 -5.47 -9.19
CA TYR A 34 0.47 -6.42 -8.85
C TYR A 34 1.13 -7.68 -8.28
N MET A 35 0.58 -8.23 -7.20
CA MET A 35 1.06 -9.42 -6.50
C MET A 35 -0.15 -10.28 -6.20
N ASP A 36 -0.12 -11.51 -6.70
CA ASP A 36 -1.24 -12.46 -6.65
C ASP A 36 -1.15 -13.32 -5.39
N GLU A 37 -2.30 -13.65 -4.79
CA GLU A 37 -2.42 -14.64 -3.71
C GLU A 37 -1.42 -14.46 -2.54
N VAL A 38 -1.22 -13.23 -2.08
CA VAL A 38 -0.31 -12.93 -0.95
C VAL A 38 -1.03 -13.04 0.39
N CYS A 39 -0.38 -13.74 1.34
CA CYS A 39 -0.96 -14.01 2.66
C CYS A 39 -0.76 -12.85 3.64
N VAL A 40 -1.81 -12.48 4.37
CA VAL A 40 -1.74 -11.56 5.51
C VAL A 40 -1.10 -12.28 6.70
N THR A 41 0.13 -11.88 7.04
CA THR A 41 0.95 -12.54 8.07
C THR A 41 0.92 -11.84 9.44
N LYS A 42 0.51 -10.57 9.49
CA LYS A 42 0.40 -9.80 10.73
C LYS A 42 -0.76 -8.81 10.64
N ILE A 43 -1.45 -8.63 11.76
CA ILE A 43 -2.47 -7.59 11.99
C ILE A 43 -2.12 -6.88 13.29
N ASP A 44 -2.13 -5.55 13.27
CA ASP A 44 -1.99 -4.69 14.44
C ASP A 44 -2.91 -3.47 14.29
N GLY A 45 -4.10 -3.55 14.89
CA GLY A 45 -5.14 -2.52 14.79
C GLY A 45 -5.52 -2.22 13.34
N ASN A 46 -5.30 -0.96 12.91
CA ASN A 46 -5.55 -0.50 11.54
C ASN A 46 -4.39 -0.77 10.58
N THR A 47 -3.40 -1.58 10.98
CA THR A 47 -2.23 -1.89 10.16
C THR A 47 -2.03 -3.39 10.05
N GLY A 48 -1.23 -3.80 9.07
CA GLY A 48 -0.85 -5.20 8.93
C GLY A 48 0.24 -5.39 7.90
N VAL A 49 0.66 -6.65 7.74
CA VAL A 49 1.77 -7.03 6.88
C VAL A 49 1.44 -8.29 6.08
N LEU A 50 1.71 -8.26 4.78
CA LEU A 50 1.65 -9.43 3.90
C LEU A 50 3.07 -9.95 3.62
N GLU A 51 3.21 -11.27 3.66
CA GLU A 51 4.47 -12.00 3.43
C GLU A 51 5.71 -11.37 4.11
N SER A 52 5.53 -10.77 5.28
CA SER A 52 6.57 -10.05 6.03
C SER A 52 7.24 -8.87 5.30
N ARG A 53 6.78 -8.43 4.12
CA ARG A 53 7.47 -7.41 3.29
C ARG A 53 6.59 -6.25 2.83
N ILE A 54 5.28 -6.46 2.79
CA ILE A 54 4.32 -5.48 2.28
C ILE A 54 3.51 -5.00 3.47
N PHE A 55 3.59 -3.72 3.84
CA PHE A 55 2.75 -3.19 4.90
C PHE A 55 1.50 -2.54 4.34
N PHE A 56 0.46 -2.44 5.14
CA PHE A 56 -0.75 -1.71 4.79
C PHE A 56 -1.31 -0.94 5.98
N THR A 57 -2.07 0.11 5.70
CA THR A 57 -2.90 0.82 6.68
C THR A 57 -4.32 0.89 6.14
N LEU A 58 -5.32 0.60 6.98
CA LEU A 58 -6.73 0.57 6.55
C LEU A 58 -7.20 1.92 6.02
N ASP A 59 -6.67 3.01 6.54
CA ASP A 59 -7.04 4.37 6.16
C ASP A 59 -6.67 4.73 4.71
N SER A 60 -5.63 4.07 4.15
CA SER A 60 -5.13 4.33 2.80
C SER A 60 -5.39 3.20 1.80
N LEU A 61 -5.90 2.06 2.29
CA LEU A 61 -6.07 0.84 1.51
C LEU A 61 -7.41 0.82 0.76
N GLN A 62 -7.34 0.77 -0.56
CA GLN A 62 -8.52 0.52 -1.38
C GLN A 62 -8.93 -0.96 -1.24
N ARG A 63 -10.19 -1.21 -0.89
CA ARG A 63 -10.68 -2.57 -0.62
C ARG A 63 -12.18 -2.68 -0.89
N PRO A 64 -12.72 -3.88 -1.19
CA PRO A 64 -14.15 -4.09 -1.33
C PRO A 64 -14.93 -3.61 -0.10
N ALA A 65 -16.16 -3.14 -0.32
CA ALA A 65 -17.02 -2.72 0.77
C ALA A 65 -17.31 -3.92 1.72
N GLY A 66 -17.21 -3.68 3.02
CA GLY A 66 -17.40 -4.71 4.04
C GLY A 66 -16.20 -5.64 4.27
N TYR A 67 -15.18 -5.61 3.40
CA TYR A 67 -13.96 -6.39 3.62
C TYR A 67 -13.04 -5.68 4.61
N THR A 68 -12.58 -6.41 5.63
CA THR A 68 -11.48 -6.01 6.51
C THR A 68 -10.44 -7.12 6.53
N PRO A 69 -9.18 -6.86 6.12
CA PRO A 69 -8.12 -7.87 6.13
C PRO A 69 -7.98 -8.54 7.49
N GLY A 70 -8.13 -9.87 7.48
CA GLY A 70 -7.90 -10.76 8.60
C GLY A 70 -6.55 -11.42 8.54
N LEU A 71 -6.08 -11.96 9.66
CA LEU A 71 -4.90 -12.79 9.70
C LEU A 71 -5.13 -14.04 8.85
N TYR A 72 -4.18 -14.37 7.98
CA TYR A 72 -4.19 -15.47 7.03
C TYR A 72 -5.16 -15.37 5.85
N ASP A 73 -5.82 -14.22 5.65
CA ASP A 73 -6.49 -13.95 4.38
C ASP A 73 -5.49 -14.04 3.22
N ILE A 74 -5.93 -14.62 2.12
CA ILE A 74 -5.20 -14.63 0.85
C ILE A 74 -5.81 -13.56 -0.03
N VAL A 75 -4.97 -12.61 -0.47
CA VAL A 75 -5.42 -11.41 -1.19
C VAL A 75 -4.57 -11.13 -2.41
N ASP A 76 -5.18 -10.55 -3.42
CA ASP A 76 -4.48 -9.92 -4.53
C ASP A 76 -4.20 -8.46 -4.16
N VAL A 77 -2.96 -8.02 -4.42
CA VAL A 77 -2.47 -6.73 -3.96
C VAL A 77 -1.91 -5.93 -5.13
N VAL A 78 -2.28 -4.65 -5.18
CA VAL A 78 -1.44 -3.66 -5.84
C VAL A 78 -0.64 -2.95 -4.77
N ALA A 79 0.67 -2.90 -4.91
CA ALA A 79 1.58 -2.24 -3.98
C ALA A 79 2.47 -1.22 -4.70
N VAL A 80 2.95 -0.23 -3.94
CA VAL A 80 3.92 0.77 -4.38
C VAL A 80 5.19 0.68 -3.54
N GLU A 81 6.33 1.06 -4.10
CA GLU A 81 7.57 1.06 -3.35
C GLU A 81 7.53 2.06 -2.18
N SER A 82 8.17 1.66 -1.08
CA SER A 82 8.24 2.44 0.14
C SER A 82 9.61 2.34 0.80
N ILE A 83 9.98 3.39 1.53
CA ILE A 83 11.17 3.46 2.38
C ILE A 83 10.87 3.14 3.86
N GLU A 84 9.67 2.63 4.15
CA GLU A 84 9.29 2.28 5.53
C GLU A 84 10.25 1.23 6.10
N PRO A 85 10.73 1.36 7.35
CA PRO A 85 11.68 0.42 7.91
C PRO A 85 11.14 -1.01 7.88
N HIS A 86 11.96 -1.94 7.38
CA HIS A 86 11.65 -3.38 7.24
C HIS A 86 10.64 -3.74 6.15
N TYR A 87 10.03 -2.77 5.46
CA TYR A 87 9.03 -3.02 4.41
C TYR A 87 9.31 -2.20 3.16
N SER A 88 9.68 -2.87 2.07
CA SER A 88 10.00 -2.19 0.80
C SER A 88 8.76 -1.83 -0.03
N TRP A 89 7.58 -2.26 0.40
CA TRP A 89 6.33 -2.09 -0.35
C TRP A 89 5.18 -1.74 0.58
N ARG A 90 4.30 -0.86 0.10
CA ARG A 90 3.02 -0.54 0.74
C ARG A 90 1.87 -0.99 -0.15
N ALA A 91 0.93 -1.75 0.39
CA ALA A 91 -0.30 -2.07 -0.32
C ALA A 91 -1.16 -0.82 -0.52
N VAL A 92 -1.61 -0.58 -1.75
CA VAL A 92 -2.56 0.49 -2.11
C VAL A 92 -3.95 -0.06 -2.38
N SER A 93 -4.06 -1.30 -2.83
CA SER A 93 -5.34 -2.01 -2.94
C SER A 93 -5.21 -3.47 -2.55
N MET A 94 -6.31 -4.03 -2.05
CA MET A 94 -6.47 -5.45 -1.75
C MET A 94 -7.81 -5.97 -2.25
N ILE A 95 -7.81 -7.18 -2.79
CA ILE A 95 -9.01 -7.95 -3.13
C ILE A 95 -8.84 -9.33 -2.50
N PRO A 96 -9.78 -9.80 -1.65
CA PRO A 96 -9.70 -11.14 -1.10
C PRO A 96 -9.94 -12.19 -2.19
N VAL A 97 -9.02 -13.16 -2.26
CA VAL A 97 -9.16 -14.38 -3.05
C VAL A 97 -9.89 -15.43 -2.22
N GLU A 98 -9.44 -15.62 -0.97
CA GLU A 98 -10.06 -16.48 0.03
C GLU A 98 -10.06 -15.79 1.40
N VAL A 99 -11.20 -15.80 2.08
CA VAL A 99 -11.34 -15.19 3.42
C VAL A 99 -11.33 -16.30 4.47
N PHE A 100 -10.34 -16.31 5.35
CA PHE A 100 -10.31 -17.22 6.49
C PHE A 100 -11.02 -16.57 7.67
N ILE A 101 -12.31 -16.85 7.80
CA ILE A 101 -13.04 -16.51 9.03
C ILE A 101 -12.52 -17.44 10.12
N ASN A 102 -11.78 -16.89 11.09
CA ASN A 102 -11.50 -17.57 12.35
C ASN A 102 -12.84 -17.90 13.01
N GLN A 103 -13.33 -19.13 12.82
CA GLN A 103 -14.40 -19.67 13.63
C GLN A 103 -13.83 -19.78 15.04
N ALA A 104 -14.20 -18.85 15.91
CA ALA A 104 -13.93 -18.94 17.33
C ALA A 104 -14.56 -20.24 17.86
N LEU A 105 -13.71 -21.18 18.26
CA LEU A 105 -14.04 -22.26 19.20
C LEU A 105 -13.95 -21.72 20.63
#